data_AF-A0A0F3GLU4-F1
#
_entry.id   AF-A0A0F3GLU4-F1
#
_cell.length_a   1.000
_cell.length_b   1.000
_cell.length_c   1.000
_cell.angle_alpha   90.00
_cell.angle_beta   90.00
_cell.angle_gamma   90.00
#
_symmetry.space_group_name_H-M   'P 1'
#
loop_
_entity.id
_entity.type
_entity.pdbx_description
1 polymer ?
#
loop_
_entity_poly.entity_id
_entity_poly.type
_entity_poly.pdbx_seq_one_letter_code
_entity_poly.pdbx_strand_id
1 'polypeptide(L)' 'MVDFLDVYVGRYHWPAFNVADSALTVGIVILMINQFRAKTSIVK' A
#
# COMPACT_ATOMS: atom_id res chain seq x y z
N MET A 1 18.64 1.28 2.85
CA MET A 1 17.43 1.88 3.45
C MET A 1 17.56 3.37 3.26
N VAL A 2 16.81 3.93 2.32
CA VAL A 2 16.78 5.38 2.13
C VAL A 2 15.34 5.81 2.34
N ASP A 3 15.10 6.52 3.44
CA ASP A 3 13.81 7.05 3.82
C ASP A 3 13.66 8.42 3.16
N PHE A 4 12.88 8.48 2.09
CA PHE A 4 12.72 9.71 1.30
C PHE A 4 11.46 10.51 1.63
N LEU A 5 10.51 9.93 2.39
CA LEU A 5 9.21 10.54 2.66
C LEU A 5 8.90 10.54 4.16
N ASP A 6 9.21 11.68 4.80
CA ASP A 6 8.84 11.97 6.18
C ASP A 6 7.52 12.77 6.16
N VAL A 7 6.40 12.07 6.34
CA VAL A 7 5.08 12.71 6.40
C VAL A 7 4.87 13.19 7.83
N TYR A 8 4.88 14.50 8.05
CA TYR A 8 4.61 15.09 9.34
C TYR A 8 3.36 15.99 9.27
N VAL A 9 2.44 15.81 10.23
CA VAL A 9 1.30 16.71 10.43
C VAL A 9 1.31 17.16 11.89
N GLY A 10 1.82 18.37 12.12
CA GLY A 10 1.98 18.91 13.48
C GLY A 10 3.02 18.14 14.30
N ARG A 11 2.62 17.59 15.47
CA ARG A 11 3.48 16.73 16.32
C ARG A 11 3.38 15.24 16.00
N TYR A 12 2.50 14.85 15.09
CA TYR A 12 2.36 13.47 14.65
C TYR A 12 3.39 13.20 13.55
N HIS A 13 4.39 12.40 13.92
CA HIS A 13 5.38 11.87 13.01
C HIS A 13 4.82 10.56 12.48
N TRP A 14 4.47 10.51 11.20
CA TRP A 14 4.22 9.22 10.56
C TRP A 14 5.58 8.52 10.43
N PRO A 15 5.66 7.20 10.73
CA PRO A 15 6.91 6.48 10.63
C PRO A 15 7.49 6.66 9.24
N ALA A 16 8.80 6.86 9.15
CA ALA A 16 9.52 6.99 7.88
C ALA A 16 9.15 5.81 6.97
N PHE A 17 8.49 6.11 5.84
CA PHE A 17 8.10 5.10 4.85
C PHE A 17 9.13 5.08 3.73
N ASN A 18 9.71 3.91 3.48
CA ASN A 18 10.62 3.70 2.36
C ASN A 18 9.80 3.41 1.08
N VAL A 19 10.38 3.70 -0.09
CA VAL A 19 9.82 3.32 -1.40
C VAL A 19 9.55 1.81 -1.50
N ALA A 20 10.30 0.99 -0.76
CA ALA A 20 10.05 -0.44 -0.66
C ALA A 20 8.68 -0.77 -0.03
N ASP A 21 8.34 -0.10 1.07
CA ASP A 21 7.07 -0.32 1.78
C ASP A 21 5.88 0.24 0.98
N SER A 22 6.07 1.32 0.20
CA SER A 22 5.03 1.82 -0.70
C SER A 22 4.81 0.90 -1.90
N ALA A 23 5.85 0.30 -2.48
CA ALA A 23 5.72 -0.71 -3.53
C ALA A 23 4.97 -1.95 -3.02
N LEU A 24 5.26 -2.39 -1.79
CA LEU A 24 4.60 -3.53 -1.16
C LEU A 24 3.10 -3.25 -0.91
N THR A 25 2.77 -2.10 -0.33
CA THR A 25 1.37 -1.72 -0.05
C THR A 25 0.55 -1.58 -1.34
N VAL A 26 1.09 -0.94 -2.38
CA VAL A 26 0.44 -0.84 -3.70
C VAL A 26 0.25 -2.23 -4.32
N GLY A 27 1.27 -3.09 -4.26
CA GLY A 27 1.18 -4.47 -4.76
C GLY A 27 0.07 -5.27 -4.08
N ILE A 28 -0.03 -5.19 -2.76
CA ILE A 28 -1.09 -5.85 -1.98
C ILE A 28 -2.47 -5.32 -2.36
N VAL A 29 -2.64 -3.99 -2.50
CA VAL A 29 -3.92 -3.39 -2.90
C VAL A 29 -4.36 -3.87 -4.29
N ILE A 30 -3.45 -3.90 -5.26
CA ILE A 30 -3.74 -4.40 -6.61
C ILE A 30 -4.14 -5.87 -6.58
N LEU A 31 -3.40 -6.71 -5.84
CA LEU A 31 -3.72 -8.13 -5.68
C LEU A 31 -5.09 -8.32 -5.02
N MET A 32 -5.38 -7.55 -3.97
CA MET A 32 -6.66 -7.58 -3.26
C MET A 32 -7.82 -7.23 -4.20
N ILE A 33 -7.72 -6.13 -4.95
CA ILE A 33 -8.71 -5.74 -5.97
C ILE A 33 -8.88 -6.84 -7.02
N ASN A 34 -7.77 -7.43 -7.48
CA ASN A 34 -7.83 -8.52 -8.46
C ASN A 34 -8.55 -9.75 -7.91
N GLN A 35 -8.29 -10.14 -6.66
CA GLN A 35 -8.97 -11.24 -5.99
C GLN A 35 -10.48 -10.96 -5.81
N PHE A 36 -10.85 -9.74 -5.44
CA PHE A 36 -12.27 -9.34 -5.35
C PHE A 36 -12.97 -9.39 -6.70
N ARG A 37 -12.31 -8.95 -7.79
CA ARG A 37 -12.87 -9.02 -9.16
C ARG A 37 -12.94 -10.45 -9.69
N ALA A 38 -11.96 -11.29 -9.38
CA ALA A 38 -11.90 -12.69 -9.79
C ALA A 38 -13.00 -13.53 -9.12
N LYS A 39 -13.26 -13.30 -7.83
CA LYS A 39 -14.38 -13.96 -7.11
C LYS A 39 -15.71 -13.73 -7.80
N THR A 40 -15.95 -12.53 -8.34
CA THR A 40 -17.20 -12.18 -9.03
C THR A 40 -17.38 -12.92 -10.35
N SER A 41 -16.31 -13.36 -11.03
CA SER A 41 -16.42 -14.13 -12.28
C SER A 41 -16.64 -15.63 -12.08
N ILE A 42 -16.26 -16.18 -10.92
CA ILE A 42 -16.44 -17.61 -10.61
C ILE A 42 -17.84 -17.89 -10.04
N VAL A 43 -18.53 -16.85 -9.51
CA VAL A 43 -19.87 -16.97 -8.91
C VAL A 43 -20.99 -16.53 -9.88
N LYS A 44 -20.65 -16.21 -11.13
CA LYS A 44 -21.62 -15.88 -12.18
C LYS A 44 -21.83 -17.07 -13.11
#